data_AF-A0A9E0SUX9-F1
#
_entry.id   AF-A0A9E0SUX9-F1
#
_cell.length_a   1.000
_cell.length_b   1.000
_cell.length_c   1.000
_cell.angle_alpha   90.00
_cell.angle_beta   90.00
_cell.angle_gamma   90.00
#
_symmetry.space_group_name_H-M   'P 1'
#
loop_
_entity.id
_entity.type
_entity.pdbx_description
1 polymer ?
#
loop_
_entity_poly.entity_id
_entity_poly.type
_entity_poly.pdbx_seq_one_letter_code
_entity_poly.pdbx_strand_id
1 'polypeptide(L)'
;MMGSASTGIPGLDHILGGGLSRRRLFLIEGSPGSGKTTLAMQFLLEGAARGERTLYITLSETVDELEAVARSHGWSLDGIELFELANLDGALGEGRDQTVLHPWEIELGETVKLITDSVDRAGPSRVVFDSLSELRLLAQDALRYRRQVLALKQYFAAHDTTVLMVDDLTGERPDGHLHSLCHGVITVSRRTLDYGAIRRRLEVQKLRGVDFRAGWHDFQIRTGGLVVYPRLVASDFHKPFVGEPVASGVAELDEMLDGGPSRGTCTLVTGPAGSGKTNLGMQYVAAACARGERCAIYEFDERIGTLLARARDMGSDFEAYMKAGLLDVRQVDPAETSPGEFSSLVRNEVENHRARIVMIDSLAGYMAAMAQEQHLQLQMHELLAYLNQQGVVTLLINPQQSLVGSMSTSGLNVSYMADAVLLLRYFEADARVRKAITVIKNRGGPHEDSIRELRIDRMGVRIGQALNGFKGVLTGVPKYVGETAPLMEARGEDRR
;
A
#
# COMPACT_ATOMS: atom_id res chain seq x y z
N MET A 1 -32.74 4.59 3.28
CA MET A 1 -31.47 5.33 3.55
C MET A 1 -31.37 6.44 2.53
N MET A 2 -31.05 7.68 2.93
CA MET A 2 -30.70 8.71 1.95
C MET A 2 -29.44 8.24 1.20
N GLY A 3 -29.44 8.29 -0.13
CA GLY A 3 -28.31 7.82 -0.94
C GLY A 3 -27.01 8.58 -0.63
N SER A 4 -25.87 7.97 -0.92
CA SER A 4 -24.55 8.62 -0.85
C SER A 4 -24.26 9.42 -2.13
N ALA A 5 -23.42 10.43 -2.00
CA ALA A 5 -22.77 11.15 -3.09
C ALA A 5 -21.34 10.61 -3.22
N SER A 6 -21.10 9.84 -4.29
CA SER A 6 -19.76 9.33 -4.60
C SER A 6 -18.77 10.48 -4.80
N THR A 7 -17.55 10.29 -4.30
CA THR A 7 -16.45 11.25 -4.44
C THR A 7 -15.78 11.19 -5.80
N GLY A 8 -16.09 10.20 -6.63
CA GLY A 8 -15.36 9.91 -7.87
C GLY A 8 -14.01 9.24 -7.63
N ILE A 9 -13.68 8.96 -6.36
CA ILE A 9 -12.42 8.34 -5.93
C ILE A 9 -12.76 7.00 -5.29
N PRO A 10 -12.64 5.86 -6.01
CA PRO A 10 -13.13 4.56 -5.54
C PRO A 10 -12.57 4.14 -4.18
N GLY A 11 -11.28 4.41 -3.92
CA GLY A 11 -10.66 4.12 -2.63
C GLY A 11 -11.24 4.94 -1.48
N LEU A 12 -11.54 6.23 -1.72
CA LEU A 12 -12.17 7.09 -0.73
C LEU A 12 -13.63 6.70 -0.49
N ASP A 13 -14.38 6.36 -1.54
CA ASP A 13 -15.74 5.86 -1.41
C ASP A 13 -15.79 4.55 -0.61
N HIS A 14 -14.81 3.66 -0.79
CA HIS A 14 -14.68 2.44 0.03
C HIS A 14 -14.48 2.77 1.51
N ILE A 15 -13.62 3.76 1.81
CA ILE A 15 -13.36 4.22 3.19
C ILE A 15 -14.63 4.82 3.81
N LEU A 16 -15.41 5.57 3.03
CA LEU A 16 -16.63 6.26 3.46
C LEU A 16 -17.88 5.37 3.47
N GLY A 17 -17.80 4.10 3.06
CA GLY A 17 -18.96 3.22 2.97
C GLY A 17 -19.90 3.52 1.80
N GLY A 18 -19.36 4.03 0.69
CA GLY A 18 -20.08 4.33 -0.56
C GLY A 18 -20.11 5.81 -0.96
N GLY A 19 -19.44 6.69 -0.21
CA GLY A 19 -19.33 8.13 -0.48
C GLY A 19 -19.88 9.01 0.65
N LEU A 20 -20.06 10.29 0.38
CA LEU A 20 -20.53 11.28 1.36
C LEU A 20 -22.05 11.24 1.52
N SER A 21 -22.57 11.20 2.75
CA SER A 21 -24.02 11.31 3.00
C SER A 21 -24.61 12.55 2.34
N ARG A 22 -25.62 12.41 1.46
CA ARG A 22 -26.24 13.54 0.76
C ARG A 22 -26.85 14.56 1.73
N ARG A 23 -26.90 15.83 1.30
CA ARG A 23 -27.56 16.94 2.03
C ARG A 23 -26.93 17.25 3.38
N ARG A 24 -25.60 17.14 3.41
CA ARG A 24 -24.76 17.36 4.58
C ARG A 24 -23.54 18.17 4.19
N LEU A 25 -22.92 18.74 5.22
CA LEU A 25 -21.72 19.56 5.11
C LEU A 25 -20.52 18.77 5.63
N PHE A 26 -19.48 18.70 4.82
CA PHE A 26 -18.23 18.00 5.08
C PHE A 26 -17.07 18.98 5.03
N LEU A 27 -16.02 18.67 5.78
CA LEU A 27 -14.78 19.43 5.79
C LEU A 27 -13.65 18.57 5.24
N ILE A 28 -12.87 19.12 4.34
CA ILE A 28 -11.54 18.64 3.97
C ILE A 28 -10.53 19.63 4.51
N GLU A 29 -9.61 19.15 5.33
CA GLU A 29 -8.56 19.99 5.90
C GLU A 29 -7.18 19.39 5.66
N GLY A 30 -6.17 20.24 5.55
CA GLY A 30 -4.79 19.78 5.35
C GLY A 30 -3.84 20.89 4.96
N SER A 31 -2.54 20.63 5.06
CA SER A 31 -1.52 21.61 4.65
C SER A 31 -1.57 21.90 3.14
N PRO A 32 -1.04 23.05 2.68
CA PRO A 32 -0.94 23.37 1.25
C PRO A 32 -0.25 22.27 0.43
N GLY A 33 -0.74 22.00 -0.78
CA GLY A 33 -0.19 20.96 -1.67
C GLY A 33 -0.42 19.51 -1.22
N SER A 34 -1.30 19.29 -0.24
CA SER A 34 -1.72 17.95 0.19
C SER A 34 -2.68 17.26 -0.79
N GLY A 35 -3.39 18.00 -1.64
CA GLY A 35 -4.31 17.45 -2.66
C GLY A 35 -5.80 17.78 -2.43
N LYS A 36 -6.10 18.80 -1.62
CA LYS A 36 -7.48 19.22 -1.30
C LYS A 36 -8.28 19.66 -2.52
N THR A 37 -7.76 20.61 -3.29
CA THR A 37 -8.37 21.14 -4.53
C THR A 37 -8.65 20.00 -5.51
N THR A 38 -7.69 19.11 -5.73
CA THR A 38 -7.84 17.94 -6.62
C THR A 38 -8.97 17.00 -6.15
N LEU A 39 -9.07 16.71 -4.85
CA LEU A 39 -10.16 15.92 -4.28
C LEU A 39 -11.51 16.63 -4.49
N ALA A 40 -11.56 17.93 -4.20
CA ALA A 40 -12.78 18.73 -4.31
C ALA A 40 -13.28 18.80 -5.76
N MET A 41 -12.38 19.00 -6.72
CA MET A 41 -12.71 18.96 -8.15
C MET A 41 -13.23 17.59 -8.58
N GLN A 42 -12.62 16.48 -8.16
CA GLN A 42 -13.11 15.12 -8.47
C GLN A 42 -14.52 14.88 -7.93
N PHE A 43 -14.83 15.40 -6.74
CA PHE A 43 -16.18 15.30 -6.17
C PHE A 43 -17.24 16.01 -7.04
N LEU A 44 -16.92 17.17 -7.61
CA LEU A 44 -17.82 17.86 -8.53
C LEU A 44 -17.87 17.21 -9.91
N LEU A 45 -16.72 16.81 -10.46
CA LEU A 45 -16.65 16.10 -11.75
C LEU A 45 -17.49 14.83 -11.74
N GLU A 46 -17.44 14.04 -10.65
CA GLU A 46 -18.29 12.86 -10.49
C GLU A 46 -19.79 13.23 -10.42
N GLY A 47 -20.12 14.39 -9.85
CA GLY A 47 -21.48 14.91 -9.86
C GLY A 47 -21.95 15.25 -11.26
N ALA A 48 -21.14 16.01 -12.00
CA ALA A 48 -21.43 16.42 -13.37
C ALA A 48 -21.57 15.20 -14.29
N ALA A 49 -20.67 14.21 -14.15
CA ALA A 49 -20.74 12.94 -14.89
C ALA A 49 -22.04 12.15 -14.61
N ARG A 50 -22.64 12.33 -13.43
CA ARG A 50 -23.94 11.75 -13.05
C ARG A 50 -25.14 12.65 -13.40
N GLY A 51 -24.93 13.74 -14.11
CA GLY A 51 -25.97 14.72 -14.47
C GLY A 51 -26.43 15.59 -13.31
N GLU A 52 -25.67 15.67 -12.21
CA GLU A 52 -25.95 16.54 -11.08
C GLU A 52 -25.45 17.96 -11.37
N ARG A 53 -26.22 18.99 -11.00
CA ARG A 53 -25.75 20.38 -11.05
C ARG A 53 -24.69 20.59 -9.96
N THR A 54 -23.53 21.09 -10.36
CA THR A 54 -22.36 21.26 -9.48
C THR A 54 -21.85 22.69 -9.52
N LEU A 55 -21.47 23.23 -8.36
CA LEU A 55 -20.96 24.59 -8.22
C LEU A 55 -19.64 24.58 -7.44
N TYR A 56 -18.61 25.20 -8.01
CA TYR A 56 -17.35 25.49 -7.34
C TYR A 56 -17.34 26.95 -6.93
N ILE A 57 -17.16 27.22 -5.63
CA ILE A 57 -17.03 28.56 -5.08
C ILE A 57 -15.58 28.74 -4.64
N THR A 58 -14.84 29.57 -5.37
CA THR A 58 -13.43 29.86 -5.09
C THR A 58 -13.24 31.26 -4.50
N LEU A 59 -12.48 31.36 -3.41
CA LEU A 59 -12.15 32.62 -2.74
C LEU A 59 -10.68 33.01 -2.91
N SER A 60 -9.80 32.04 -3.15
CA SER A 60 -8.35 32.24 -3.21
C SER A 60 -7.73 31.95 -4.58
N GLU A 61 -8.37 31.11 -5.40
CA GLU A 61 -7.87 30.70 -6.71
C GLU A 61 -8.73 31.29 -7.82
N THR A 62 -8.11 31.69 -8.92
CA THR A 62 -8.81 32.20 -10.12
C THR A 62 -9.40 31.07 -10.95
N VAL A 63 -10.40 31.38 -11.80
CA VAL A 63 -10.93 30.39 -12.76
C VAL A 63 -9.82 29.83 -13.67
N ASP A 64 -8.91 30.68 -14.14
CA ASP A 64 -7.80 30.26 -15.02
C ASP A 64 -6.85 29.25 -14.33
N GLU A 65 -6.58 29.44 -13.03
CA GLU A 65 -5.79 28.51 -12.23
C GLU A 65 -6.49 27.16 -12.05
N LEU A 66 -7.80 27.17 -11.74
CA LEU A 66 -8.60 25.96 -11.63
C LEU A 66 -8.63 25.17 -12.95
N GLU A 67 -8.78 25.87 -14.08
CA GLU A 67 -8.70 25.23 -15.39
C GLU A 67 -7.30 24.67 -15.68
N ALA A 68 -6.23 25.35 -15.28
CA ALA A 68 -4.88 24.83 -15.44
C ALA A 68 -4.67 23.53 -14.65
N VAL A 69 -5.19 23.46 -13.42
CA VAL A 69 -5.21 22.24 -12.61
C VAL A 69 -6.00 21.14 -13.34
N ALA A 70 -7.20 21.44 -13.83
CA ALA A 70 -8.02 20.48 -14.57
C ALA A 70 -7.28 19.92 -15.80
N ARG A 71 -6.69 20.80 -16.62
CA ARG A 71 -5.91 20.42 -17.80
C ARG A 71 -4.71 19.53 -17.45
N SER A 72 -4.03 19.79 -16.34
CA SER A 72 -2.89 18.96 -15.89
C SER A 72 -3.29 17.51 -15.58
N HIS A 73 -4.54 17.28 -15.22
CA HIS A 73 -5.11 15.95 -14.98
C HIS A 73 -5.87 15.39 -16.19
N GLY A 74 -5.96 16.12 -17.31
CA GLY A 74 -6.74 15.73 -18.48
C GLY A 74 -8.25 15.87 -18.28
N TRP A 75 -8.69 16.72 -17.35
CA TRP A 75 -10.10 16.99 -17.10
C TRP A 75 -10.59 18.22 -17.87
N SER A 76 -11.89 18.23 -18.16
CA SER A 76 -12.63 19.45 -18.50
C SER A 76 -13.52 19.84 -17.32
N LEU A 77 -13.67 21.13 -17.07
CA LEU A 77 -14.62 21.67 -16.08
C LEU A 77 -16.00 21.92 -16.68
N ASP A 78 -16.24 21.50 -17.92
CA ASP A 78 -17.55 21.58 -18.56
C ASP A 78 -18.63 20.92 -17.68
N GLY A 79 -19.74 21.64 -17.46
CA GLY A 79 -20.83 21.20 -16.60
C GLY A 79 -20.66 21.55 -15.12
N ILE A 80 -19.54 22.18 -14.73
CA ILE A 80 -19.34 22.75 -13.40
C ILE A 80 -19.52 24.27 -13.48
N GLU A 81 -20.48 24.81 -12.71
CA GLU A 81 -20.60 26.26 -12.56
C GLU A 81 -19.46 26.75 -11.65
N LEU A 82 -18.73 27.78 -12.08
CA LEU A 82 -17.62 28.36 -11.33
C LEU A 82 -18.02 29.75 -10.84
N PHE A 83 -17.83 30.00 -9.56
CA PHE A 83 -18.05 31.30 -8.94
C PHE A 83 -16.78 31.75 -8.23
N GLU A 84 -16.11 32.74 -8.82
CA GLU A 84 -14.89 33.34 -8.30
C GLU A 84 -15.20 34.62 -7.55
N LEU A 85 -14.81 34.65 -6.27
CA LEU A 85 -15.04 35.80 -5.41
C LEU A 85 -14.10 36.97 -5.74
N ALA A 86 -12.90 36.73 -6.29
CA ALA A 86 -11.93 37.78 -6.62
C ALA A 86 -12.41 38.78 -7.69
N ASN A 87 -13.49 38.46 -8.42
CA ASN A 87 -14.19 39.42 -9.29
C ASN A 87 -15.01 40.49 -8.51
N LEU A 88 -14.93 40.50 -7.17
CA LEU A 88 -15.53 41.48 -6.28
C LEU A 88 -15.05 42.92 -6.53
N ASP A 89 -13.78 43.15 -6.86
CA ASP A 89 -13.27 44.52 -7.08
C ASP A 89 -13.97 45.21 -8.26
N GLY A 90 -14.37 44.43 -9.28
CA GLY A 90 -15.18 44.93 -10.40
C GLY A 90 -16.67 45.08 -10.07
N ALA A 91 -17.19 44.36 -9.07
CA ALA A 91 -18.60 44.35 -8.69
C ALA A 91 -18.95 45.32 -7.55
N LEU A 92 -17.99 45.66 -6.69
CA LEU A 92 -18.20 46.53 -5.52
C LEU A 92 -18.11 48.03 -5.84
N GLY A 93 -17.57 48.40 -7.01
CA GLY A 93 -17.53 49.78 -7.49
C GLY A 93 -16.63 50.72 -6.67
N GLU A 94 -16.04 51.72 -7.34
CA GLU A 94 -15.11 52.72 -6.79
C GLU A 94 -15.74 53.72 -5.78
N GLY A 95 -16.71 53.32 -4.95
CA GLY A 95 -17.65 54.23 -4.29
C GLY A 95 -17.82 54.11 -2.78
N ARG A 96 -16.82 53.65 -2.00
CA ARG A 96 -17.00 53.43 -0.54
C ARG A 96 -15.99 54.16 0.35
N ASP A 97 -16.16 55.47 0.45
CA ASP A 97 -15.53 56.32 1.49
C ASP A 97 -16.51 56.75 2.61
N GLN A 98 -17.72 56.18 2.73
CA GLN A 98 -18.77 56.74 3.60
C GLN A 98 -19.65 55.72 4.37
N THR A 99 -19.05 54.83 5.16
CA THR A 99 -19.81 54.08 6.19
C THR A 99 -19.07 53.96 7.52
N VAL A 100 -19.81 54.10 8.63
CA VAL A 100 -19.34 54.06 10.04
C VAL A 100 -18.96 52.64 10.51
N LEU A 101 -19.26 51.62 9.71
CA LEU A 101 -18.84 50.24 9.95
C LEU A 101 -17.40 50.05 9.45
N HIS A 102 -16.62 49.23 10.16
CA HIS A 102 -15.30 48.83 9.68
C HIS A 102 -15.46 48.11 8.32
N PRO A 103 -14.67 48.43 7.27
CA PRO A 103 -14.83 47.87 5.92
C PRO A 103 -14.98 46.35 5.87
N TRP A 104 -14.19 45.64 6.70
CA TRP A 104 -14.20 44.19 6.90
C TRP A 104 -15.52 43.62 7.42
N GLU A 105 -16.36 44.44 8.07
CA GLU A 105 -17.67 44.01 8.56
C GLU A 105 -18.70 43.86 7.45
N ILE A 106 -18.69 44.82 6.53
CA ILE A 106 -19.52 44.84 5.34
C ILE A 106 -19.05 43.75 4.37
N GLU A 107 -17.74 43.64 4.14
CA GLU A 107 -17.13 42.68 3.21
C GLU A 107 -17.52 41.22 3.48
N LEU A 108 -17.48 40.76 4.75
CA LEU A 108 -17.80 39.37 5.08
C LEU A 108 -19.29 39.04 4.91
N GLY A 109 -20.17 39.97 5.32
CA GLY A 109 -21.62 39.79 5.20
C GLY A 109 -22.08 39.81 3.73
N GLU A 110 -21.52 40.71 2.94
CA GLU A 110 -21.75 40.78 1.49
C GLU A 110 -21.18 39.55 0.77
N THR A 111 -19.99 39.08 1.16
CA THR A 111 -19.41 37.84 0.65
C THR A 111 -20.35 36.66 0.86
N VAL A 112 -20.82 36.43 2.10
CA VAL A 112 -21.76 35.34 2.40
C VAL A 112 -23.05 35.48 1.59
N LYS A 113 -23.56 36.70 1.42
CA LYS A 113 -24.76 36.96 0.62
C LYS A 113 -24.55 36.62 -0.86
N LEU A 114 -23.43 37.04 -1.45
CA LEU A 114 -23.09 36.74 -2.85
C LEU A 114 -22.94 35.24 -3.08
N ILE A 115 -22.32 34.54 -2.12
CA ILE A 115 -22.23 33.08 -2.10
C ILE A 115 -23.63 32.46 -2.12
N THR A 116 -24.53 32.88 -1.22
CA THR A 116 -25.89 32.34 -1.17
C THR A 116 -26.71 32.67 -2.41
N ASP A 117 -26.61 33.90 -2.94
CA ASP A 117 -27.30 34.31 -4.16
C ASP A 117 -26.82 33.48 -5.38
N SER A 118 -25.52 33.16 -5.43
CA SER A 118 -24.93 32.28 -6.44
C SER A 118 -25.47 30.85 -6.33
N VAL A 119 -25.55 30.30 -5.10
CA VAL A 119 -26.13 28.97 -4.85
C VAL A 119 -27.61 28.93 -5.23
N ASP A 120 -28.40 29.95 -4.89
CA ASP A 120 -29.83 30.03 -5.21
C ASP A 120 -30.05 30.03 -6.73
N ARG A 121 -29.25 30.79 -7.48
CA ARG A 121 -29.28 30.82 -8.96
C ARG A 121 -28.85 29.48 -9.57
N ALA A 122 -27.78 28.89 -9.03
CA ALA A 122 -27.17 27.66 -9.53
C ALA A 122 -27.97 26.40 -9.15
N GLY A 123 -28.83 26.44 -8.14
CA GLY A 123 -29.57 25.28 -7.61
C GLY A 123 -28.78 23.96 -7.58
N PRO A 124 -27.54 23.93 -7.03
CA PRO A 124 -26.64 22.80 -7.19
C PRO A 124 -26.99 21.65 -6.23
N SER A 125 -26.79 20.41 -6.70
CA SER A 125 -26.83 19.22 -5.86
C SER A 125 -25.53 19.01 -5.08
N ARG A 126 -24.40 19.53 -5.60
CA ARG A 126 -23.07 19.48 -4.97
C ARG A 126 -22.39 20.84 -5.03
N VAL A 127 -21.83 21.26 -3.90
CA VAL A 127 -21.07 22.51 -3.79
C VAL A 127 -19.70 22.23 -3.19
N VAL A 128 -18.66 22.79 -3.81
CA VAL A 128 -17.35 22.95 -3.18
C VAL A 128 -17.17 24.40 -2.78
N PHE A 129 -16.63 24.60 -1.58
CA PHE A 129 -16.26 25.90 -1.06
C PHE A 129 -14.75 25.91 -0.76
N ASP A 130 -13.96 26.61 -1.59
CA ASP A 130 -12.50 26.61 -1.51
C ASP A 130 -11.90 28.03 -1.51
N SER A 131 -11.29 28.54 -0.46
CA SER A 131 -11.06 27.94 0.85
C SER A 131 -11.79 28.69 1.95
N LEU A 132 -12.08 28.01 3.05
CA LEU A 132 -12.53 28.61 4.30
C LEU A 132 -11.46 29.51 4.94
N SER A 133 -10.21 29.39 4.52
CA SER A 133 -9.10 30.17 5.07
C SER A 133 -9.24 31.66 4.72
N GLU A 134 -9.74 32.00 3.53
CA GLU A 134 -10.07 33.40 3.17
C GLU A 134 -11.22 33.96 4.00
N LEU A 135 -12.29 33.17 4.22
CA LEU A 135 -13.37 33.58 5.13
C LEU A 135 -12.87 33.86 6.55
N ARG A 136 -11.86 33.10 7.01
CA ARG A 136 -11.24 33.30 8.32
C ARG A 136 -10.45 34.60 8.38
N LEU A 137 -9.70 34.91 7.32
CA LEU A 137 -8.96 36.16 7.21
C LEU A 137 -9.90 37.36 7.25
N LEU A 138 -10.99 37.34 6.47
CA LEU A 138 -12.02 38.38 6.47
C LEU A 138 -12.75 38.52 7.82
N ALA A 139 -12.92 37.42 8.55
CA ALA A 139 -13.60 37.44 9.83
C ALA A 139 -12.78 38.10 10.96
N GLN A 140 -11.44 38.10 10.85
CA GLN A 140 -10.45 38.63 11.82
C GLN A 140 -10.48 38.04 13.25
N ASP A 141 -11.59 37.42 13.67
CA ASP A 141 -11.80 36.80 14.97
C ASP A 141 -12.50 35.42 14.85
N ALA A 142 -12.12 34.48 15.73
CA ALA A 142 -12.59 33.09 15.71
C ALA A 142 -14.09 32.93 15.98
N LEU A 143 -14.69 33.75 16.86
CA LEU A 143 -16.13 33.70 17.13
C LEU A 143 -16.92 34.19 15.92
N ARG A 144 -16.43 35.24 15.26
CA ARG A 144 -17.04 35.79 14.05
C ARG A 144 -17.00 34.78 12.89
N TYR A 145 -15.84 34.16 12.68
CA TYR A 145 -15.66 33.08 11.72
C TYR A 145 -16.62 31.91 12.00
N ARG A 146 -16.68 31.45 13.25
CA ARG A 146 -17.60 30.38 13.67
C ARG A 146 -19.07 30.72 13.40
N ARG A 147 -19.49 31.96 13.65
CA ARG A 147 -20.87 32.40 13.37
C ARG A 147 -21.19 32.34 11.88
N GLN A 148 -20.25 32.71 11.00
CA GLN A 148 -20.47 32.62 9.56
C GLN A 148 -20.53 31.18 9.06
N VAL A 149 -19.63 30.31 9.51
CA VAL A 149 -19.69 28.88 9.14
C VAL A 149 -21.00 28.25 9.65
N LEU A 150 -21.50 28.66 10.83
CA LEU A 150 -22.80 28.22 11.31
C LEU A 150 -23.95 28.75 10.45
N ALA A 151 -23.90 30.01 10.00
CA ALA A 151 -24.89 30.59 9.11
C ALA A 151 -24.93 29.84 7.76
N LEU A 152 -23.76 29.59 7.15
CA LEU A 152 -23.65 28.78 5.93
C LEU A 152 -24.22 27.37 6.16
N LYS A 153 -23.89 26.73 7.28
CA LYS A 153 -24.44 25.42 7.62
C LYS A 153 -25.96 25.43 7.73
N GLN A 154 -26.55 26.45 8.37
CA GLN A 154 -28.00 26.58 8.50
C GLN A 154 -28.66 26.84 7.15
N TYR A 155 -28.05 27.69 6.32
CA TYR A 155 -28.48 27.95 4.95
C TYR A 155 -28.49 26.65 4.13
N PHE A 156 -27.38 25.92 4.06
CA PHE A 156 -27.31 24.66 3.31
C PHE A 156 -28.14 23.53 3.89
N ALA A 157 -28.47 23.55 5.20
CA ALA A 157 -29.36 22.56 5.79
C ALA A 157 -30.81 22.68 5.28
N ALA A 158 -31.21 23.86 4.80
CA ALA A 158 -32.49 24.09 4.14
C ALA A 158 -32.47 23.74 2.64
N HIS A 159 -31.29 23.49 2.07
CA HIS A 159 -31.10 23.16 0.66
C HIS A 159 -30.83 21.65 0.49
N ASP A 160 -31.32 21.07 -0.60
CA ASP A 160 -31.04 19.67 -0.93
C ASP A 160 -29.62 19.49 -1.55
N THR A 161 -28.62 20.15 -0.95
CA THR A 161 -27.24 20.26 -1.48
C THR A 161 -26.23 19.56 -0.58
N THR A 162 -25.29 18.84 -1.18
CA THR A 162 -24.15 18.23 -0.48
C THR A 162 -22.94 19.14 -0.58
N VAL A 163 -22.41 19.58 0.56
CA VAL A 163 -21.40 20.64 0.62
C VAL A 163 -20.07 20.11 1.10
N LEU A 164 -19.00 20.44 0.37
CA LEU A 164 -17.63 20.12 0.71
C LEU A 164 -16.85 21.41 0.91
N MET A 165 -16.46 21.68 2.15
CA MET A 165 -15.66 22.85 2.50
C MET A 165 -14.18 22.46 2.57
N VAL A 166 -13.32 23.28 1.97
CA VAL A 166 -11.86 23.10 1.97
C VAL A 166 -11.24 24.10 2.94
N ASP A 167 -10.32 23.64 3.78
CA ASP A 167 -9.61 24.49 4.73
C ASP A 167 -8.12 24.14 4.82
N ASP A 168 -7.29 25.16 5.01
CA ASP A 168 -5.88 24.99 5.31
C ASP A 168 -5.65 24.93 6.82
N LEU A 169 -4.79 23.99 7.26
CA LEU A 169 -4.35 23.89 8.66
C LEU A 169 -3.31 24.97 9.04
N THR A 170 -3.49 26.21 8.57
CA THR A 170 -2.54 27.33 8.72
C THR A 170 -2.73 28.13 10.02
N GLY A 171 -3.80 27.89 10.78
CA GLY A 171 -4.02 28.50 12.09
C GLY A 171 -3.26 27.81 13.23
N GLU A 172 -2.79 28.57 14.24
CA GLU A 172 -2.00 28.09 15.38
C GLU A 172 -2.69 27.03 16.27
N ARG A 173 -3.97 26.74 16.05
CA ARG A 173 -4.67 25.58 16.60
C ARG A 173 -5.68 25.06 15.56
N PRO A 174 -5.81 23.74 15.36
CA PRO A 174 -6.98 23.19 14.67
C PRO A 174 -8.19 23.70 15.42
N ASP A 175 -8.99 24.51 14.75
CA ASP A 175 -10.15 25.15 15.35
C ASP A 175 -11.19 24.04 15.54
N GLY A 176 -11.11 23.29 16.66
CA GLY A 176 -11.99 22.15 16.96
C GLY A 176 -13.48 22.52 16.93
N HIS A 177 -13.75 23.82 16.90
CA HIS A 177 -15.00 24.44 16.55
C HIS A 177 -15.56 24.01 15.18
N LEU A 178 -14.78 23.98 14.10
CA LEU A 178 -15.25 23.56 12.77
C LEU A 178 -15.64 22.08 12.75
N HIS A 179 -14.85 21.24 13.40
CA HIS A 179 -15.11 19.80 13.52
C HIS A 179 -16.45 19.51 14.19
N SER A 180 -16.85 20.35 15.15
CA SER A 180 -18.15 20.24 15.84
C SER A 180 -19.33 20.57 14.92
N LEU A 181 -19.12 21.47 13.95
CA LEU A 181 -20.15 21.94 13.01
C LEU A 181 -20.36 20.97 11.84
N CYS A 182 -19.30 20.33 11.36
CA CYS A 182 -19.35 19.46 10.18
C CYS A 182 -19.97 18.09 10.47
N HIS A 183 -20.62 17.50 9.46
CA HIS A 183 -21.18 16.14 9.52
C HIS A 183 -20.09 15.08 9.45
N GLY A 184 -19.06 15.32 8.63
CA GLY A 184 -17.83 14.56 8.62
C GLY A 184 -16.61 15.43 8.34
N VAL A 185 -15.43 14.91 8.69
CA VAL A 185 -14.13 15.59 8.54
C VAL A 185 -13.15 14.60 7.93
N ILE A 186 -12.52 15.01 6.82
CA ILE A 186 -11.47 14.28 6.12
C ILE A 186 -10.21 15.12 6.22
N THR A 187 -9.17 14.57 6.85
CA THR A 187 -7.89 15.25 7.00
C THR A 187 -6.91 14.64 6.00
N VAL A 188 -6.33 15.47 5.15
CA VAL A 188 -5.25 15.09 4.24
C VAL A 188 -3.93 15.67 4.74
N SER A 189 -2.90 14.85 4.72
CA SER A 189 -1.56 15.19 5.19
C SER A 189 -0.53 14.87 4.13
N ARG A 190 0.52 15.67 4.11
CA ARG A 190 1.73 15.40 3.34
C ARG A 190 2.91 15.36 4.30
N ARG A 191 3.81 14.41 4.11
CA ARG A 191 5.05 14.27 4.85
C ARG A 191 6.20 14.17 3.86
N THR A 192 7.11 15.13 3.92
CA THR A 192 8.39 15.04 3.23
C THR A 192 9.25 14.01 3.96
N LEU A 193 9.77 13.03 3.23
CA LEU A 193 10.71 12.05 3.74
C LEU A 193 12.15 12.57 3.57
N ASP A 194 13.10 12.05 4.36
CA ASP A 194 14.52 12.43 4.19
C ASP A 194 15.09 11.98 2.84
N TYR A 195 14.46 10.97 2.22
CA TYR A 195 14.81 10.44 0.90
C TYR A 195 13.56 9.88 0.20
N GLY A 196 13.47 10.05 -1.11
CA GLY A 196 12.36 9.57 -1.94
C GLY A 196 11.19 10.54 -2.06
N ALA A 197 10.06 10.02 -2.56
CA ALA A 197 8.88 10.81 -2.85
C ALA A 197 8.13 11.25 -1.58
N ILE A 198 7.41 12.37 -1.71
CA ILE A 198 6.51 12.86 -0.65
C ILE A 198 5.44 11.80 -0.34
N ARG A 199 5.25 11.50 0.95
CA ARG A 199 4.17 10.63 1.40
C ARG A 199 2.91 11.44 1.63
N ARG A 200 1.80 10.99 1.06
CA ARG A 200 0.48 11.57 1.26
C ARG A 200 -0.45 10.56 1.90
N ARG A 201 -1.16 11.01 2.92
CA ARG A 201 -2.07 10.20 3.71
C ARG A 201 -3.34 10.95 4.01
N LEU A 202 -4.45 10.25 4.03
CA LEU A 202 -5.72 10.77 4.48
C LEU A 202 -6.27 9.95 5.64
N GLU A 203 -7.07 10.60 6.47
CA GLU A 203 -7.82 9.97 7.54
C GLU A 203 -9.22 10.59 7.58
N VAL A 204 -10.24 9.75 7.77
CA VAL A 204 -11.57 10.23 8.12
C VAL A 204 -11.62 10.33 9.64
N GLN A 205 -11.63 11.54 10.18
CA GLN A 205 -11.67 11.74 11.63
C GLN A 205 -13.06 11.48 12.21
N LYS A 206 -14.09 11.74 11.40
CA LYS A 206 -15.48 11.69 11.82
C LYS A 206 -16.38 11.52 10.61
N LEU A 207 -17.38 10.67 10.76
CA LEU A 207 -18.55 10.59 9.87
C LEU A 207 -19.78 10.27 10.72
N ARG A 208 -20.81 11.11 10.69
CA ARG A 208 -21.99 10.92 11.54
C ARG A 208 -23.00 9.98 10.90
N GLY A 209 -23.42 8.96 11.65
CA GLY A 209 -24.54 8.09 11.26
C GLY A 209 -24.21 7.04 10.20
N VAL A 210 -22.92 6.91 9.84
CA VAL A 210 -22.41 5.90 8.92
C VAL A 210 -21.10 5.38 9.51
N ASP A 211 -20.87 4.07 9.43
CA ASP A 211 -19.59 3.48 9.80
C ASP A 211 -18.56 3.74 8.69
N PHE A 212 -17.30 3.92 9.04
CA PHE A 212 -16.25 4.26 8.09
C PHE A 212 -14.94 3.59 8.49
N ARG A 213 -14.04 3.41 7.52
CA ARG A 213 -12.73 2.85 7.82
C ARG A 213 -11.85 3.91 8.47
N ALA A 214 -11.54 3.72 9.75
CA ALA A 214 -10.71 4.64 10.52
C ALA A 214 -9.20 4.41 10.31
N GLY A 215 -8.41 5.41 10.71
CA GLY A 215 -6.96 5.42 10.62
C GLY A 215 -6.42 5.93 9.29
N TRP A 216 -5.10 5.89 9.15
CA TRP A 216 -4.42 6.42 7.97
C TRP A 216 -4.57 5.53 6.74
N HIS A 217 -4.83 6.19 5.61
CA HIS A 217 -4.89 5.61 4.28
C HIS A 217 -3.90 6.35 3.38
N ASP A 218 -3.02 5.61 2.71
CA ASP A 218 -2.09 6.24 1.77
C ASP A 218 -2.85 6.67 0.51
N PHE A 219 -2.37 7.71 -0.16
CA PHE A 219 -2.85 8.06 -1.49
C PHE A 219 -1.75 8.70 -2.33
N GLN A 220 -1.96 8.74 -3.63
CA GLN A 220 -1.11 9.47 -4.57
C GLN A 220 -1.94 10.37 -5.45
N ILE A 221 -1.30 11.42 -5.97
CA ILE A 221 -1.85 12.28 -6.99
C ILE A 221 -1.17 11.89 -8.30
N ARG A 222 -1.95 11.36 -9.24
CA ARG A 222 -1.50 10.98 -10.58
C ARG A 222 -2.25 11.83 -11.60
N THR A 223 -1.80 11.83 -12.85
CA THR A 223 -2.64 12.34 -13.95
C THR A 223 -3.96 11.57 -13.94
N GLY A 224 -5.09 12.29 -13.95
CA GLY A 224 -6.43 11.71 -13.72
C GLY A 224 -6.94 11.75 -12.27
N GLY A 225 -6.14 12.22 -11.29
CA GLY A 225 -6.61 12.60 -9.95
C GLY A 225 -5.95 11.87 -8.78
N LEU A 226 -6.63 11.89 -7.63
CA LEU A 226 -6.25 11.12 -6.45
C LEU A 226 -6.54 9.64 -6.67
N VAL A 227 -5.54 8.82 -6.34
CA VAL A 227 -5.67 7.37 -6.17
C VAL A 227 -5.48 7.07 -4.70
N VAL A 228 -6.56 6.67 -4.03
CA VAL A 228 -6.56 6.37 -2.59
C VAL A 228 -6.40 4.87 -2.40
N TYR A 229 -5.53 4.50 -1.47
CA TYR A 229 -5.20 3.13 -1.10
C TYR A 229 -5.74 2.85 0.32
N PRO A 230 -6.97 2.30 0.45
CA PRO A 230 -7.55 2.01 1.75
C PRO A 230 -6.66 1.07 2.56
N ARG A 231 -6.59 1.32 3.87
CA ARG A 231 -5.87 0.44 4.79
C ARG A 231 -6.46 -0.95 4.67
N LEU A 232 -5.57 -1.94 4.57
CA LEU A 232 -5.96 -3.34 4.60
C LEU A 232 -6.42 -3.72 6.01
N VAL A 233 -7.50 -4.49 6.06
CA VAL A 233 -8.02 -5.14 7.25
C VAL A 233 -8.27 -6.58 6.84
N ALA A 234 -7.38 -7.49 7.23
CA ALA A 234 -7.39 -8.86 6.72
C ALA A 234 -8.70 -9.59 7.04
N SER A 235 -9.32 -9.29 8.19
CA SER A 235 -10.57 -9.93 8.66
C SER A 235 -11.78 -9.69 7.76
N ASP A 236 -11.75 -8.66 6.91
CA ASP A 236 -12.85 -8.35 5.99
C ASP A 236 -12.87 -9.33 4.79
N PHE A 237 -11.85 -10.16 4.64
CA PHE A 237 -11.61 -10.98 3.46
C PHE A 237 -11.57 -12.45 3.83
N HIS A 238 -12.70 -13.14 3.75
CA HIS A 238 -12.74 -14.60 3.93
C HIS A 238 -13.26 -15.28 2.67
N LYS A 239 -12.41 -16.08 2.03
CA LYS A 239 -12.81 -16.90 0.89
C LYS A 239 -12.60 -18.38 1.22
N PRO A 240 -13.59 -19.25 1.01
CA PRO A 240 -13.35 -20.69 1.18
C PRO A 240 -12.35 -21.18 0.12
N PHE A 241 -11.33 -21.90 0.57
CA PHE A 241 -10.34 -22.57 -0.28
C PHE A 241 -9.95 -23.91 0.33
N VAL A 242 -9.32 -24.77 -0.48
CA VAL A 242 -8.75 -26.03 -0.02
C VAL A 242 -7.27 -25.82 0.25
N GLY A 243 -6.82 -26.14 1.46
CA GLY A 243 -5.41 -26.04 1.91
C GLY A 243 -4.49 -27.09 1.30
N GLU A 244 -4.59 -27.35 0.00
CA GLU A 244 -3.76 -28.34 -0.69
C GLU A 244 -2.27 -27.92 -0.72
N PRO A 245 -1.33 -28.87 -0.64
CA PRO A 245 0.09 -28.57 -0.78
C PRO A 245 0.43 -28.14 -2.21
N VAL A 246 1.36 -27.21 -2.34
CA VAL A 246 1.83 -26.68 -3.62
C VAL A 246 3.22 -27.22 -3.91
N ALA A 247 3.30 -28.12 -4.89
CA ALA A 247 4.56 -28.74 -5.29
C ALA A 247 5.51 -27.75 -5.99
N SER A 248 6.80 -27.84 -5.64
CA SER A 248 7.92 -27.15 -6.27
C SER A 248 8.38 -27.79 -7.57
N GLY A 249 7.96 -29.03 -7.84
CA GLY A 249 8.50 -29.85 -8.93
C GLY A 249 9.84 -30.51 -8.60
N VAL A 250 10.34 -30.37 -7.37
CA VAL A 250 11.49 -31.08 -6.84
C VAL A 250 11.00 -31.99 -5.71
N ALA A 251 10.90 -33.29 -5.97
CA ALA A 251 10.24 -34.24 -5.08
C ALA A 251 10.84 -34.24 -3.66
N GLU A 252 12.16 -34.16 -3.56
CA GLU A 252 12.88 -34.12 -2.28
C GLU A 252 12.64 -32.81 -1.51
N LEU A 253 12.37 -31.69 -2.20
CA LEU A 253 12.02 -30.43 -1.55
C LEU A 253 10.56 -30.47 -1.06
N ASP A 254 9.69 -31.08 -1.85
CA ASP A 254 8.28 -31.25 -1.51
C ASP A 254 8.13 -32.18 -0.29
N GLU A 255 8.90 -33.28 -0.25
CA GLU A 255 8.96 -34.22 0.89
C GLU A 255 9.35 -33.52 2.21
N MET A 256 10.31 -32.59 2.17
CA MET A 256 10.72 -31.84 3.36
C MET A 256 9.59 -31.05 4.02
N LEU A 257 8.56 -30.67 3.24
CA LEU A 257 7.39 -29.88 3.66
C LEU A 257 6.08 -30.69 3.57
N ASP A 258 6.13 -32.02 3.53
CA ASP A 258 4.95 -32.89 3.43
C ASP A 258 4.08 -32.60 2.18
N GLY A 259 4.73 -32.46 1.03
CA GLY A 259 4.13 -32.15 -0.28
C GLY A 259 4.33 -30.71 -0.76
N GLY A 260 4.90 -29.84 0.08
CA GLY A 260 5.15 -28.43 -0.22
C GLY A 260 4.25 -27.48 0.58
N PRO A 261 4.43 -26.15 0.47
CA PRO A 261 3.63 -25.17 1.19
C PRO A 261 2.13 -25.31 0.90
N SER A 262 1.31 -25.34 1.94
CA SER A 262 -0.14 -25.40 1.77
C SER A 262 -0.71 -24.08 1.25
N ARG A 263 -1.79 -24.12 0.45
CA ARG A 263 -2.54 -22.91 0.07
C ARG A 263 -2.93 -22.10 1.30
N GLY A 264 -2.83 -20.78 1.19
CA GLY A 264 -3.16 -19.86 2.28
C GLY A 264 -2.13 -19.85 3.40
N THR A 265 -0.86 -20.16 3.10
CA THR A 265 0.24 -20.09 4.06
C THR A 265 1.39 -19.22 3.55
N CYS A 266 2.17 -18.69 4.48
CA CYS A 266 3.39 -17.96 4.21
C CYS A 266 4.62 -18.82 4.52
N THR A 267 5.48 -19.02 3.52
CA THR A 267 6.78 -19.69 3.65
C THR A 267 7.91 -18.67 3.59
N LEU A 268 8.66 -18.57 4.68
CA LEU A 268 9.86 -17.75 4.77
C LEU A 268 11.08 -18.55 4.31
N VAL A 269 11.79 -18.06 3.29
CA VAL A 269 13.07 -18.60 2.84
C VAL A 269 14.19 -17.68 3.31
N THR A 270 14.97 -18.17 4.28
CA THR A 270 15.96 -17.36 5.00
C THR A 270 17.36 -17.95 4.93
N GLY A 271 18.38 -17.10 4.96
CA GLY A 271 19.78 -17.52 4.96
C GLY A 271 20.75 -16.51 4.33
N PRO A 272 22.05 -16.80 4.32
CA PRO A 272 23.08 -15.88 3.88
C PRO A 272 22.94 -15.44 2.40
N ALA A 273 23.58 -14.34 2.01
CA ALA A 273 23.62 -13.93 0.61
C ALA A 273 24.20 -15.03 -0.30
N GLY A 274 23.64 -15.21 -1.50
CA GLY A 274 24.05 -16.25 -2.46
C GLY A 274 23.65 -17.70 -2.11
N SER A 275 23.02 -17.93 -0.96
CA SER A 275 22.71 -19.29 -0.49
C SER A 275 21.65 -20.02 -1.35
N GLY A 276 20.92 -19.30 -2.20
CA GLY A 276 19.92 -19.89 -3.09
C GLY A 276 18.47 -19.49 -2.83
N LYS A 277 18.20 -18.56 -1.90
CA LYS A 277 16.83 -18.20 -1.47
C LYS A 277 15.89 -17.87 -2.63
N THR A 278 16.28 -16.90 -3.47
CA THR A 278 15.52 -16.48 -4.66
C THR A 278 15.31 -17.63 -5.64
N ASN A 279 16.33 -18.47 -5.86
CA ASN A 279 16.24 -19.64 -6.74
C ASN A 279 15.18 -20.64 -6.26
N LEU A 280 15.06 -20.87 -4.94
CA LEU A 280 14.00 -21.71 -4.39
C LEU A 280 12.61 -21.10 -4.61
N GLY A 281 12.46 -19.80 -4.40
CA GLY A 281 11.21 -19.10 -4.69
C GLY A 281 10.81 -19.22 -6.17
N MET A 282 11.78 -18.98 -7.06
CA MET A 282 11.61 -19.13 -8.51
C MET A 282 11.24 -20.54 -8.92
N GLN A 283 11.76 -21.58 -8.25
CA GLN A 283 11.41 -22.98 -8.54
C GLN A 283 9.91 -23.24 -8.31
N TYR A 284 9.35 -22.77 -7.18
CA TYR A 284 7.90 -22.88 -6.92
C TYR A 284 7.06 -22.09 -7.93
N VAL A 285 7.49 -20.86 -8.25
CA VAL A 285 6.80 -20.03 -9.25
C VAL A 285 6.82 -20.70 -10.62
N ALA A 286 7.96 -21.21 -11.06
CA ALA A 286 8.12 -21.91 -12.33
C ALA A 286 7.18 -23.13 -12.42
N ALA A 287 7.17 -23.95 -11.36
CA ALA A 287 6.32 -25.14 -11.30
C ALA A 287 4.83 -24.79 -11.32
N ALA A 288 4.42 -23.72 -10.64
CA ALA A 288 3.05 -23.25 -10.65
C ALA A 288 2.62 -22.69 -12.01
N CYS A 289 3.46 -21.85 -12.65
CA CYS A 289 3.21 -21.38 -14.01
C CYS A 289 3.14 -22.54 -15.02
N ALA A 290 3.98 -23.58 -14.87
CA ALA A 290 3.92 -24.78 -15.69
C ALA A 290 2.57 -25.54 -15.54
N ARG A 291 1.92 -25.44 -14.38
CA ARG A 291 0.56 -25.95 -14.14
C ARG A 291 -0.56 -25.02 -14.61
N GLY A 292 -0.21 -23.90 -15.25
CA GLY A 292 -1.17 -22.88 -15.69
C GLY A 292 -1.69 -21.97 -14.57
N GLU A 293 -1.02 -21.96 -13.41
CA GLU A 293 -1.37 -21.04 -12.33
C GLU A 293 -0.73 -19.67 -12.54
N ARG A 294 -1.46 -18.63 -12.19
CA ARG A 294 -0.94 -17.27 -12.25
C ARG A 294 -0.15 -16.93 -11.00
N CYS A 295 1.04 -16.36 -11.17
CA CYS A 295 1.96 -16.01 -10.10
C CYS A 295 2.40 -14.54 -10.21
N ALA A 296 2.85 -13.98 -9.09
CA ALA A 296 3.43 -12.64 -9.05
C ALA A 296 4.74 -12.63 -8.25
N ILE A 297 5.74 -11.89 -8.74
CA ILE A 297 7.01 -11.65 -8.06
C ILE A 297 7.18 -10.15 -7.86
N TYR A 298 7.43 -9.75 -6.62
CA TYR A 298 7.77 -8.38 -6.23
C TYR A 298 9.23 -8.31 -5.82
N GLU A 299 10.04 -7.70 -6.68
CA GLU A 299 11.48 -7.53 -6.50
C GLU A 299 11.79 -6.13 -5.93
N PHE A 300 12.48 -6.09 -4.79
CA PHE A 300 12.93 -4.89 -4.09
C PHE A 300 14.44 -4.68 -4.19
N ASP A 301 15.21 -5.78 -4.22
CA ASP A 301 16.68 -5.72 -4.14
C ASP A 301 17.36 -5.91 -5.50
N GLU A 302 16.75 -6.71 -6.39
CA GLU A 302 17.35 -7.12 -7.66
C GLU A 302 16.61 -6.55 -8.88
N ARG A 303 17.34 -6.35 -9.99
CA ARG A 303 16.73 -5.94 -11.26
C ARG A 303 16.06 -7.14 -11.92
N ILE A 304 14.91 -6.90 -12.55
CA ILE A 304 14.14 -7.92 -13.29
C ILE A 304 15.02 -8.70 -14.27
N GLY A 305 15.87 -8.01 -15.04
CA GLY A 305 16.76 -8.65 -16.01
C GLY A 305 17.70 -9.70 -15.42
N THR A 306 18.17 -9.50 -14.19
CA THR A 306 19.05 -10.47 -13.51
C THR A 306 18.26 -11.68 -13.04
N LEU A 307 17.05 -11.48 -12.52
CA LEU A 307 16.13 -12.57 -12.18
C LEU A 307 15.76 -13.41 -13.41
N LEU A 308 15.45 -12.77 -14.54
CA LEU A 308 15.13 -13.47 -15.79
C LEU A 308 16.33 -14.27 -16.32
N ALA A 309 17.55 -13.72 -16.24
CA ALA A 309 18.75 -14.45 -16.62
C ALA A 309 18.95 -15.70 -15.75
N ARG A 310 18.77 -15.57 -14.43
CA ARG A 310 18.84 -16.69 -13.48
C ARG A 310 17.77 -17.75 -13.76
N ALA A 311 16.55 -17.34 -14.11
CA ALA A 311 15.47 -18.26 -14.47
C ALA A 311 15.86 -19.11 -15.68
N ARG A 312 16.41 -18.45 -16.72
CA ARG A 312 16.90 -19.12 -17.92
C ARG A 312 18.04 -20.09 -17.62
N ASP A 313 18.99 -19.69 -16.78
CA ASP A 313 20.11 -20.55 -16.37
C ASP A 313 19.63 -21.81 -15.62
N MET A 314 18.50 -21.73 -14.91
CA MET A 314 17.85 -22.86 -14.24
C MET A 314 16.90 -23.65 -15.16
N GLY A 315 16.82 -23.33 -16.44
CA GLY A 315 15.96 -24.02 -17.41
C GLY A 315 14.48 -23.60 -17.39
N SER A 316 14.15 -22.45 -16.80
CA SER A 316 12.79 -21.89 -16.75
C SER A 316 12.66 -20.62 -17.59
N ASP A 317 11.69 -20.57 -18.51
CA ASP A 317 11.43 -19.40 -19.35
C ASP A 317 10.34 -18.49 -18.74
N PHE A 318 10.77 -17.60 -17.85
CA PHE A 318 9.86 -16.64 -17.21
C PHE A 318 9.29 -15.63 -18.20
N GLU A 319 10.02 -15.29 -19.27
CA GLU A 319 9.55 -14.37 -20.30
C GLU A 319 8.36 -14.98 -21.06
N ALA A 320 8.38 -16.28 -21.33
CA ALA A 320 7.24 -17.00 -21.90
C ALA A 320 6.02 -16.96 -20.97
N TYR A 321 6.19 -17.20 -19.66
CA TYR A 321 5.08 -17.12 -18.70
C TYR A 321 4.51 -15.70 -18.56
N MET A 322 5.35 -14.68 -18.64
CA MET A 322 4.90 -13.28 -18.64
C MET A 322 4.06 -12.96 -19.88
N LYS A 323 4.52 -13.38 -21.07
CA LYS A 323 3.76 -13.21 -22.32
C LYS A 323 2.43 -13.98 -22.31
N ALA A 324 2.39 -15.15 -21.67
CA ALA A 324 1.18 -15.93 -21.49
C ALA A 324 0.24 -15.37 -20.40
N GLY A 325 0.65 -14.31 -19.69
CA GLY A 325 -0.12 -13.73 -18.58
C GLY A 325 -0.16 -14.60 -17.33
N LEU A 326 0.70 -15.61 -17.23
CA LEU A 326 0.81 -16.53 -16.09
C LEU A 326 1.80 -16.04 -15.03
N LEU A 327 2.67 -15.10 -15.36
CA LEU A 327 3.63 -14.52 -14.43
C LEU A 327 3.63 -13.01 -14.56
N ASP A 328 3.57 -12.31 -13.44
CA ASP A 328 3.87 -10.89 -13.38
C ASP A 328 5.10 -10.67 -12.51
N VAL A 329 6.10 -9.95 -13.04
CA VAL A 329 7.33 -9.63 -12.31
C VAL A 329 7.42 -8.11 -12.24
N ARG A 330 7.29 -7.56 -11.03
CA ARG A 330 7.34 -6.12 -10.80
C ARG A 330 8.51 -5.78 -9.91
N GLN A 331 9.33 -4.86 -10.39
CA GLN A 331 10.30 -4.18 -9.54
C GLN A 331 9.56 -3.09 -8.77
N VAL A 332 9.63 -3.15 -7.45
CA VAL A 332 9.08 -2.13 -6.56
C VAL A 332 10.22 -1.18 -6.24
N ASP A 333 10.05 0.11 -6.55
CA ASP A 333 10.99 1.13 -6.10
C ASP A 333 10.64 1.54 -4.66
N PRO A 334 11.54 1.23 -3.70
CA PRO A 334 11.44 1.67 -2.31
C PRO A 334 11.09 3.14 -2.09
N ALA A 335 11.72 4.03 -2.87
CA ALA A 335 11.68 5.47 -2.65
C ALA A 335 10.37 6.08 -3.14
N GLU A 336 9.69 5.42 -4.07
CA GLU A 336 8.49 5.93 -4.72
C GLU A 336 7.21 5.28 -4.15
N THR A 337 7.25 3.98 -3.85
CA THR A 337 6.05 3.21 -3.49
C THR A 337 5.72 3.32 -2.01
N SER A 338 4.46 3.59 -1.65
CA SER A 338 4.03 3.57 -0.23
C SER A 338 3.58 2.17 0.22
N PRO A 339 3.55 1.88 1.53
CA PRO A 339 3.06 0.59 2.03
C PRO A 339 1.62 0.26 1.60
N GLY A 340 0.72 1.26 1.64
CA GLY A 340 -0.67 1.11 1.21
C GLY A 340 -0.80 0.90 -0.30
N GLU A 341 0.03 1.57 -1.10
CA GLU A 341 0.11 1.32 -2.54
C GLU A 341 0.59 -0.10 -2.83
N PHE A 342 1.68 -0.55 -2.20
CA PHE A 342 2.18 -1.91 -2.36
C PHE A 342 1.12 -2.96 -1.97
N SER A 343 0.45 -2.77 -0.83
CA SER A 343 -0.64 -3.65 -0.40
C SER A 343 -1.77 -3.69 -1.42
N SER A 344 -2.17 -2.53 -1.96
CA SER A 344 -3.22 -2.44 -3.00
C SER A 344 -2.79 -3.11 -4.30
N LEU A 345 -1.51 -2.99 -4.64
CA LEU A 345 -0.92 -3.59 -5.83
C LEU A 345 -0.97 -5.13 -5.74
N VAL A 346 -0.57 -5.69 -4.60
CA VAL A 346 -0.64 -7.14 -4.32
C VAL A 346 -2.09 -7.62 -4.33
N ARG A 347 -3.00 -6.88 -3.70
CA ARG A 347 -4.44 -7.20 -3.68
C ARG A 347 -5.05 -7.24 -5.07
N ASN A 348 -4.76 -6.24 -5.91
CA ASN A 348 -5.24 -6.20 -7.29
C ASN A 348 -4.79 -7.44 -8.07
N GLU A 349 -3.57 -7.91 -7.81
CA GLU A 349 -3.02 -9.10 -8.44
C GLU A 349 -3.74 -10.39 -8.05
N VAL A 350 -4.20 -10.47 -6.80
CA VAL A 350 -4.97 -11.61 -6.28
C VAL A 350 -6.44 -11.53 -6.67
N GLU A 351 -7.07 -10.37 -6.54
CA GLU A 351 -8.51 -10.19 -6.73
C GLU A 351 -8.88 -10.17 -8.22
N ASN A 352 -8.21 -9.34 -9.02
CA ASN A 352 -8.57 -9.11 -10.41
C ASN A 352 -7.86 -10.08 -11.36
N HIS A 353 -6.59 -10.39 -11.05
CA HIS A 353 -5.81 -11.27 -11.88
C HIS A 353 -5.70 -12.70 -11.33
N ARG A 354 -6.27 -13.01 -10.16
CA ARG A 354 -6.35 -14.37 -9.61
C ARG A 354 -4.98 -15.04 -9.41
N ALA A 355 -3.96 -14.28 -9.01
CA ALA A 355 -2.69 -14.85 -8.62
C ALA A 355 -2.87 -15.86 -7.47
N ARG A 356 -2.21 -17.01 -7.58
CA ARG A 356 -2.26 -18.14 -6.63
C ARG A 356 -0.97 -18.32 -5.83
N ILE A 357 0.13 -17.73 -6.33
CA ILE A 357 1.40 -17.61 -5.62
C ILE A 357 1.88 -16.16 -5.71
N VAL A 358 2.31 -15.61 -4.59
CA VAL A 358 2.97 -14.31 -4.49
C VAL A 358 4.35 -14.49 -3.88
N MET A 359 5.39 -14.05 -4.57
CA MET A 359 6.76 -14.01 -4.06
C MET A 359 7.16 -12.57 -3.76
N ILE A 360 7.70 -12.33 -2.57
CA ILE A 360 8.22 -11.03 -2.14
C ILE A 360 9.72 -11.18 -1.89
N ASP A 361 10.53 -10.62 -2.78
CA ASP A 361 12.00 -10.66 -2.71
C ASP A 361 12.60 -9.25 -2.64
N SER A 362 12.97 -8.72 -1.48
CA SER A 362 12.99 -9.36 -0.18
C SER A 362 12.25 -8.55 0.88
N LEU A 363 11.89 -9.21 1.98
CA LEU A 363 11.35 -8.55 3.16
C LEU A 363 12.31 -7.49 3.70
N ALA A 364 13.62 -7.78 3.65
CA ALA A 364 14.64 -6.82 4.08
C ALA A 364 14.63 -5.58 3.18
N GLY A 365 14.49 -5.77 1.87
CA GLY A 365 14.29 -4.70 0.89
C GLY A 365 13.05 -3.87 1.23
N TYR A 366 11.90 -4.50 1.47
CA TYR A 366 10.67 -3.83 1.91
C TYR A 366 10.83 -3.04 3.22
N MET A 367 11.48 -3.62 4.24
CA MET A 367 11.69 -2.96 5.53
C MET A 367 12.67 -1.78 5.42
N ALA A 368 13.76 -1.94 4.68
CA ALA A 368 14.74 -0.88 4.45
C ALA A 368 14.14 0.25 3.63
N ALA A 369 13.33 -0.10 2.62
CA ALA A 369 12.66 0.83 1.73
C ALA A 369 11.78 1.86 2.45
N MET A 370 11.11 1.39 3.49
CA MET A 370 10.09 2.17 4.17
C MET A 370 10.50 2.53 5.59
N ALA A 371 11.79 2.51 5.92
CA ALA A 371 12.29 2.59 7.30
C ALA A 371 11.79 3.79 8.14
N GLN A 372 11.32 4.87 7.51
CA GLN A 372 10.71 6.03 8.18
C GLN A 372 9.24 5.84 8.58
N GLU A 373 8.66 4.69 8.22
CA GLU A 373 7.31 4.27 8.55
C GLU A 373 7.27 3.47 9.85
N GLN A 374 6.28 3.78 10.68
CA GLN A 374 6.05 3.07 11.93
C GLN A 374 5.26 1.78 11.66
N HIS A 375 5.55 0.73 12.42
CA HIS A 375 4.78 -0.53 12.41
C HIS A 375 4.70 -1.26 11.06
N LEU A 376 5.71 -1.14 10.18
CA LEU A 376 5.78 -1.88 8.91
C LEU A 376 5.60 -3.39 9.05
N GLN A 377 6.13 -3.97 10.13
CA GLN A 377 5.96 -5.40 10.42
C GLN A 377 4.48 -5.76 10.61
N LEU A 378 3.70 -4.91 11.28
CA LEU A 378 2.28 -5.11 11.46
C LEU A 378 1.54 -5.01 10.12
N GLN A 379 1.91 -4.04 9.27
CA GLN A 379 1.30 -3.90 7.95
C GLN A 379 1.59 -5.11 7.04
N MET A 380 2.84 -5.60 7.07
CA MET A 380 3.21 -6.80 6.34
C MET A 380 2.49 -8.03 6.95
N HIS A 381 2.29 -8.10 8.26
CA HIS A 381 1.50 -9.16 8.88
C HIS A 381 0.04 -9.15 8.39
N GLU A 382 -0.59 -7.97 8.32
CA GLU A 382 -1.95 -7.83 7.76
C GLU A 382 -2.01 -8.25 6.29
N LEU A 383 -1.00 -7.92 5.49
CA LEU A 383 -0.93 -8.35 4.09
C LEU A 383 -0.82 -9.88 3.97
N LEU A 384 0.06 -10.50 4.76
CA LEU A 384 0.19 -11.95 4.78
C LEU A 384 -1.08 -12.64 5.27
N ALA A 385 -1.73 -12.09 6.30
CA ALA A 385 -3.01 -12.60 6.80
C ALA A 385 -4.10 -12.52 5.73
N TYR A 386 -4.17 -11.44 4.97
CA TYR A 386 -5.07 -11.32 3.82
C TYR A 386 -4.77 -12.38 2.76
N LEU A 387 -3.52 -12.55 2.35
CA LEU A 387 -3.12 -13.55 1.35
C LEU A 387 -3.47 -14.97 1.81
N ASN A 388 -3.23 -15.25 3.09
CA ASN A 388 -3.61 -16.51 3.72
C ASN A 388 -5.12 -16.77 3.62
N GLN A 389 -5.95 -15.76 3.93
CA GLN A 389 -7.42 -15.89 3.83
C GLN A 389 -7.96 -15.93 2.38
N GLN A 390 -7.13 -15.56 1.40
CA GLN A 390 -7.44 -15.74 -0.04
C GLN A 390 -6.95 -17.09 -0.61
N GLY A 391 -6.31 -17.93 0.20
CA GLY A 391 -5.77 -19.21 -0.27
C GLY A 391 -4.55 -19.07 -1.19
N VAL A 392 -3.84 -17.95 -1.11
CA VAL A 392 -2.61 -17.68 -1.87
C VAL A 392 -1.41 -18.21 -1.10
N VAL A 393 -0.48 -18.88 -1.79
CA VAL A 393 0.82 -19.21 -1.18
C VAL A 393 1.72 -18.00 -1.27
N THR A 394 2.28 -17.60 -0.15
CA THR A 394 3.24 -16.50 -0.12
C THR A 394 4.65 -17.02 0.12
N LEU A 395 5.60 -16.65 -0.74
CA LEU A 395 7.01 -16.95 -0.59
C LEU A 395 7.74 -15.67 -0.21
N LEU A 396 8.20 -15.60 1.04
CA LEU A 396 8.88 -14.42 1.58
C LEU A 396 10.38 -14.68 1.62
N ILE A 397 11.16 -13.94 0.84
CA ILE A 397 12.62 -14.04 0.86
C ILE A 397 13.17 -13.08 1.90
N ASN A 398 14.06 -13.56 2.76
CA ASN A 398 14.72 -12.72 3.76
C ASN A 398 16.21 -13.05 3.88
N PRO A 399 17.12 -12.17 3.47
CA PRO A 399 18.55 -12.38 3.67
C PRO A 399 18.93 -12.26 5.16
N GLN A 400 19.81 -13.16 5.63
CA GLN A 400 20.46 -13.02 6.93
C GLN A 400 21.85 -12.40 6.76
N GLN A 401 22.19 -11.47 7.65
CA GLN A 401 23.47 -10.77 7.64
C GLN A 401 24.66 -11.65 8.11
N SER A 402 24.41 -12.79 8.75
CA SER A 402 25.45 -13.69 9.25
C SER A 402 25.77 -14.80 8.26
N LEU A 403 26.98 -14.79 7.70
CA LEU A 403 27.49 -15.82 6.78
C LEU A 403 27.82 -17.14 7.48
N VAL A 404 28.42 -17.07 8.68
CA VAL A 404 28.85 -18.21 9.52
C VAL A 404 28.69 -17.79 11.00
N GLY A 405 28.14 -18.65 11.87
CA GLY A 405 27.96 -18.36 13.30
C GLY A 405 26.54 -18.46 13.86
N SER A 406 26.43 -18.26 15.18
CA SER A 406 25.23 -18.47 16.01
C SER A 406 24.00 -17.69 15.54
N MET A 407 22.80 -18.21 15.84
CA MET A 407 21.54 -17.53 15.51
C MET A 407 21.51 -16.14 16.12
N SER A 408 21.51 -15.10 15.29
CA SER A 408 21.21 -13.75 15.73
C SER A 408 19.72 -13.63 16.04
N THR A 409 19.40 -13.00 17.18
CA THR A 409 18.02 -12.76 17.63
C THR A 409 17.23 -11.86 16.68
N SER A 410 17.91 -11.08 15.84
CA SER A 410 17.32 -10.22 14.82
C SER A 410 16.51 -11.01 13.78
N GLY A 411 16.90 -12.25 13.45
CA GLY A 411 16.19 -13.11 12.50
C GLY A 411 14.94 -13.80 13.09
N LEU A 412 14.88 -13.95 14.41
CA LEU A 412 13.73 -14.56 15.11
C LEU A 412 12.48 -13.69 15.03
N ASN A 413 12.63 -12.37 14.97
CA ASN A 413 11.52 -11.41 14.83
C ASN A 413 10.78 -11.49 13.49
N VAL A 414 11.29 -12.17 12.47
CA VAL A 414 10.56 -12.35 11.20
C VAL A 414 9.86 -13.71 11.15
N SER A 415 10.37 -14.69 11.88
CA SER A 415 9.84 -16.06 11.89
C SER A 415 8.41 -16.19 12.42
N TYR A 416 7.92 -15.20 13.19
CA TYR A 416 6.54 -15.20 13.67
C TYR A 416 5.53 -14.95 12.55
N MET A 417 5.94 -14.25 11.48
CA MET A 417 5.09 -13.89 10.35
C MET A 417 4.85 -15.05 9.38
N ALA A 418 5.63 -16.13 9.50
CA ALA A 418 5.61 -17.25 8.59
C ALA A 418 5.03 -18.51 9.25
N ASP A 419 4.29 -19.26 8.44
CA ASP A 419 3.73 -20.56 8.78
C ASP A 419 4.79 -21.65 8.62
N ALA A 420 5.60 -21.56 7.55
CA ALA A 420 6.75 -22.43 7.33
C ALA A 420 8.05 -21.62 7.20
N VAL A 421 9.18 -22.20 7.65
CA VAL A 421 10.50 -21.54 7.58
C VAL A 421 11.53 -22.51 7.00
N LEU A 422 12.04 -22.18 5.81
CA LEU A 422 13.16 -22.84 5.16
C LEU A 422 14.45 -22.07 5.46
N LEU A 423 15.41 -22.73 6.11
CA LEU A 423 16.71 -22.16 6.44
C LEU A 423 17.78 -22.71 5.50
N LEU A 424 18.50 -21.79 4.87
CA LEU A 424 19.68 -22.07 4.05
C LEU A 424 20.95 -21.71 4.80
N ARG A 425 21.96 -22.57 4.74
CA ARG A 425 23.27 -22.35 5.37
C ARG A 425 24.40 -22.74 4.44
N TYR A 426 25.54 -22.07 4.60
CA TYR A 426 26.80 -22.57 4.10
C TYR A 426 27.46 -23.47 5.13
N PHE A 427 28.18 -24.47 4.64
CA PHE A 427 29.06 -25.29 5.46
C PHE A 427 30.29 -25.68 4.66
N GLU A 428 31.42 -25.84 5.34
CA GLU A 428 32.65 -26.31 4.73
C GLU A 428 32.73 -27.83 4.83
N ALA A 429 33.00 -28.50 3.71
CA ALA A 429 33.33 -29.92 3.68
C ALA A 429 34.30 -30.20 2.53
N ASP A 430 35.37 -30.93 2.83
CA ASP A 430 36.42 -31.29 1.86
C ASP A 430 37.02 -30.07 1.15
N ALA A 431 37.34 -29.00 1.91
CA ALA A 431 37.84 -27.71 1.40
C ALA A 431 36.93 -27.05 0.34
N ARG A 432 35.62 -27.34 0.38
CA ARG A 432 34.60 -26.73 -0.48
C ARG A 432 33.49 -26.10 0.36
N VAL A 433 33.05 -24.92 -0.06
CA VAL A 433 31.84 -24.29 0.48
C VAL A 433 30.63 -24.94 -0.17
N ARG A 434 29.84 -25.66 0.63
CA ARG A 434 28.59 -26.31 0.22
C ARG A 434 27.40 -25.60 0.86
N LYS A 435 26.20 -25.87 0.33
CA LYS A 435 24.94 -25.31 0.82
C LYS A 435 24.11 -26.41 1.44
N ALA A 436 23.43 -26.09 2.53
CA ALA A 436 22.49 -26.96 3.21
C ALA A 436 21.12 -26.27 3.31
N ILE A 437 20.07 -27.09 3.33
CA ILE A 437 18.68 -26.68 3.51
C ILE A 437 18.06 -27.51 4.64
N THR A 438 17.21 -26.89 5.44
CA THR A 438 16.44 -27.54 6.50
C THR A 438 15.15 -26.79 6.72
N VAL A 439 14.11 -27.49 7.17
CA VAL A 439 12.86 -26.88 7.61
C VAL A 439 12.95 -26.65 9.11
N ILE A 440 12.81 -25.41 9.56
CA ILE A 440 12.87 -25.06 10.98
C ILE A 440 11.49 -25.18 11.64
N LYS A 441 10.43 -25.00 10.83
CA LYS A 441 9.06 -24.91 11.30
C LYS A 441 8.11 -25.14 10.12
N ASN A 442 7.03 -25.84 10.37
CA ASN A 442 5.84 -25.90 9.54
C ASN A 442 4.60 -25.91 10.45
N ARG A 443 3.75 -24.87 10.40
CA ARG A 443 2.49 -24.83 11.16
C ARG A 443 1.37 -25.64 10.49
N GLY A 444 1.47 -25.85 9.18
CA GLY A 444 0.44 -26.50 8.36
C GLY A 444 0.47 -28.02 8.44
N GLY A 445 1.54 -28.61 8.97
CA GLY A 445 1.71 -30.05 9.03
C GLY A 445 3.08 -30.46 9.58
N PRO A 446 3.39 -31.77 9.58
CA PRO A 446 4.74 -32.24 9.86
C PRO A 446 5.75 -31.66 8.86
N HIS A 447 7.02 -31.73 9.22
CA HIS A 447 8.12 -31.43 8.33
C HIS A 447 9.28 -32.36 8.66
N GLU A 448 10.17 -32.53 7.69
CA GLU A 448 11.40 -33.26 7.91
C GLU A 448 12.33 -32.50 8.87
N ASP A 449 12.89 -33.21 9.85
CA ASP A 449 13.80 -32.68 10.87
C ASP A 449 15.29 -32.77 10.47
N SER A 450 15.57 -33.32 9.29
CA SER A 450 16.91 -33.52 8.76
C SER A 450 17.47 -32.26 8.07
N ILE A 451 18.78 -32.26 7.86
CA ILE A 451 19.50 -31.25 7.10
C ILE A 451 20.00 -31.91 5.82
N ARG A 452 19.58 -31.42 4.66
CA ARG A 452 19.96 -31.96 3.35
C ARG A 452 20.93 -31.03 2.61
N GLU A 453 21.77 -31.60 1.73
CA GLU A 453 22.63 -30.81 0.84
C GLU A 453 21.76 -30.11 -0.23
N LEU A 454 21.98 -28.82 -0.47
CA LEU A 454 21.32 -28.05 -1.53
C LEU A 454 22.31 -27.79 -2.67
N ARG A 455 21.93 -28.17 -3.90
CA ARG A 455 22.68 -27.85 -5.12
C ARG A 455 21.83 -27.01 -6.05
N ILE A 456 22.42 -25.95 -6.58
CA ILE A 456 21.80 -25.06 -7.56
C ILE A 456 22.81 -24.89 -8.69
N ASP A 457 22.45 -25.35 -9.87
CA ASP A 457 23.26 -25.27 -11.07
C ASP A 457 22.36 -25.19 -12.32
N ARG A 458 22.93 -25.44 -13.50
CA ARG A 458 22.19 -25.36 -14.78
C ARG A 458 21.07 -26.41 -14.91
N MET A 459 21.06 -27.44 -14.08
CA MET A 459 19.97 -28.40 -13.99
C MET A 459 18.88 -27.98 -12.97
N GLY A 460 18.96 -26.76 -12.44
CA GLY A 460 17.99 -26.21 -11.50
C GLY A 460 18.32 -26.52 -10.03
N VAL A 461 17.28 -26.54 -9.20
CA VAL A 461 17.36 -26.85 -7.76
C VAL A 461 17.37 -28.37 -7.56
N ARG A 462 18.31 -28.88 -6.77
CA ARG A 462 18.37 -30.29 -6.37
C ARG A 462 18.69 -30.42 -4.89
N ILE A 463 18.00 -31.34 -4.23
CA ILE A 463 18.19 -31.65 -2.81
C ILE A 463 18.85 -33.03 -2.71
N GLY A 464 19.98 -33.09 -2.01
CA GLY A 464 20.72 -34.33 -1.77
C GLY A 464 20.19 -35.12 -0.58
N GLN A 465 20.94 -36.15 -0.18
CA GLN A 465 20.63 -36.94 1.01
C GLN A 465 20.83 -36.15 2.31
N ALA A 466 20.23 -36.64 3.39
CA ALA A 466 20.44 -36.13 4.75
C ALA A 466 21.93 -36.20 5.14
N LEU A 467 22.45 -35.13 5.73
CA LEU A 467 23.84 -34.95 6.14
C LEU A 467 24.16 -35.67 7.47
N ASN A 468 23.85 -36.97 7.56
CA ASN A 468 23.99 -37.78 8.79
C ASN A 468 25.43 -37.87 9.31
N GLY A 469 26.42 -37.71 8.42
CA GLY A 469 27.84 -37.77 8.77
C GLY A 469 28.41 -36.48 9.35
N PHE A 470 27.62 -35.44 9.60
CA PHE A 470 28.13 -34.13 10.07
C PHE A 470 27.40 -33.65 11.33
N LYS A 471 28.15 -33.17 12.32
CA LYS A 471 27.62 -32.42 13.48
C LYS A 471 27.97 -30.95 13.35
N GLY A 472 27.10 -30.04 13.77
CA GLY A 472 27.37 -28.59 13.72
C GLY A 472 27.17 -27.95 12.34
N VAL A 473 26.37 -28.55 11.46
CA VAL A 473 26.03 -27.94 10.17
C VAL A 473 25.30 -26.59 10.38
N LEU A 474 24.38 -26.53 11.35
CA LEU A 474 23.67 -25.28 11.68
C LEU A 474 24.57 -24.22 12.32
N THR A 475 25.70 -24.60 12.91
CA THR A 475 26.68 -23.66 13.46
C THR A 475 27.63 -23.11 12.38
N GLY A 476 27.57 -23.63 11.14
CA GLY A 476 28.39 -23.22 9.99
C GLY A 476 29.82 -23.76 10.01
N VAL A 477 30.21 -24.48 11.06
CA VAL A 477 31.52 -25.13 11.23
C VAL A 477 31.26 -26.60 11.53
N PRO A 478 30.94 -27.42 10.51
CA PRO A 478 30.58 -28.80 10.74
C PRO A 478 31.83 -29.63 11.10
N LYS A 479 31.65 -30.63 11.95
CA LYS A 479 32.62 -31.70 12.20
C LYS A 479 32.08 -32.98 11.57
N TYR A 480 32.86 -33.59 10.69
CA TYR A 480 32.52 -34.91 10.16
C TYR A 480 32.65 -35.96 11.27
N VAL A 481 31.63 -36.78 11.43
CA VAL A 481 31.49 -37.84 12.44
C VAL A 481 31.10 -39.19 11.82
N GLY A 482 31.11 -39.30 10.49
CA GLY A 482 30.90 -40.56 9.80
C GLY A 482 32.01 -41.57 10.09
N GLU A 483 31.83 -42.81 9.63
CA GLU A 483 32.80 -43.88 9.89
C GLU A 483 34.21 -43.49 9.43
N THR A 484 35.11 -43.36 10.39
CA THR A 484 36.55 -43.34 10.17
C THR A 484 37.02 -44.78 9.93
N ALA A 485 36.56 -45.40 8.85
CA ALA A 485 37.30 -46.55 8.32
C ALA A 485 38.68 -46.02 7.89
N PRO A 486 39.78 -46.69 8.27
CA PRO A 486 41.12 -46.19 7.95
C PRO A 486 41.25 -46.04 6.44
N LEU A 487 41.71 -44.87 5.98
CA LEU A 487 41.95 -44.53 4.57
C LEU A 487 43.07 -45.35 3.90
N MET A 488 43.64 -46.34 4.60
CA MET A 488 44.64 -47.30 4.12
C MET A 488 44.47 -48.62 4.88
N GLU A 489 44.40 -49.75 4.17
CA GLU A 489 44.63 -51.07 4.77
C GLU A 489 46.03 -51.09 5.40
N ALA A 490 46.13 -51.63 6.61
CA ALA A 490 47.42 -51.92 7.22
C ALA A 490 48.18 -52.86 6.28
N ARG A 491 49.33 -52.42 5.76
CA ARG A 491 50.26 -53.28 5.02
C ARG A 491 50.56 -54.51 5.88
N GLY A 492 49.98 -55.64 5.49
CA GLY A 492 50.33 -56.95 6.01
C GLY A 492 51.80 -57.22 5.77
N GLU A 493 52.41 -57.85 6.76
CA GLU A 493 53.72 -58.48 6.69
C GLU A 493 53.81 -59.36 5.44
N ASP A 494 54.81 -59.13 4.59
CA ASP A 494 55.34 -60.20 3.75
C ASP A 494 56.86 -60.23 3.91
N ARG A 495 57.27 -61.21 4.72
CA ARG A 495 58.64 -61.72 4.82
C ARG A 495 59.08 -62.22 3.44
N ARG A 496 60.28 -61.84 3.04
CA ARG A 496 61.34 -62.78 2.64
C ARG A 496 62.71 -62.16 2.80
#